data_AF-A0A432TWQ9-F1
#
_entry.id   AF-A0A432TWQ9-F1
#
_cell.length_a   1.000
_cell.length_b   1.000
_cell.length_c   1.000
_cell.angle_alpha   90.00
_cell.angle_beta   90.00
_cell.angle_gamma   90.00
#
_symmetry.space_group_name_H-M   'P 1'
#
loop_
_entity.id
_entity.type
_entity.pdbx_description
1 polymer ?
#
loop_
_entity_poly.entity_id
_entity_poly.type
_entity_poly.pdbx_seq_one_letter_code
_entity_poly.pdbx_strand_id
1 'polypeptide(L)' 'SHINEGNQPVGPLESLQYGVSITDSCIGWADTENLLKTLAQAAQKRNA' A
#
# COMPACT_ATOMS: atom_id res chain seq x y z
N SER A 1 1.33 0.67 -3.19
CA SER A 1 0.62 0.20 -1.99
C SER A 1 -0.19 -1.03 -2.35
N HIS A 2 -0.53 -1.84 -1.35
CA HIS A 2 -1.39 -3.00 -1.53
C HIS A 2 -2.26 -3.21 -0.28
N ILE A 3 -3.10 -4.25 -0.28
CA ILE A 3 -3.98 -4.54 0.86
C ILE A 3 -3.12 -4.85 2.10
N ASN A 4 -2.18 -5.78 1.93
CA ASN A 4 -1.19 -6.16 2.92
C ASN A 4 0.19 -5.61 2.53
N GLU A 5 1.04 -5.41 3.52
CA GLU A 5 2.38 -4.85 3.35
C GLU A 5 3.41 -5.86 2.84
N GLY A 6 4.57 -5.36 2.42
CA GLY A 6 5.70 -6.15 1.95
C GLY A 6 5.54 -6.65 0.51
N ASN A 7 6.28 -7.72 0.22
CA ASN A 7 6.17 -8.49 -1.02
C ASN A 7 6.30 -9.99 -0.74
N GLN A 8 6.06 -10.78 -1.79
CA GLN A 8 6.23 -12.23 -1.81
C GLN A 8 6.84 -12.65 -3.17
N PRO A 9 7.51 -13.81 -3.24
CA PRO A 9 7.96 -14.35 -4.53
C PRO A 9 6.80 -14.79 -5.41
N VAL A 10 7.02 -14.81 -6.72
CA VAL A 10 6.08 -15.40 -7.69
C VAL A 10 6.00 -16.92 -7.46
N GLY A 11 4.78 -17.47 -7.53
CA GLY A 11 4.54 -18.90 -7.34
C GLY A 11 3.15 -19.35 -7.81
N PRO A 12 2.82 -20.64 -7.67
CA PRO A 12 1.47 -21.16 -7.93
C PRO A 12 0.41 -20.43 -7.13
N LEU A 13 -0.79 -20.25 -7.71
CA LEU A 13 -1.84 -19.43 -7.11
C LEU A 13 -2.21 -19.87 -5.69
N GLU A 14 -2.27 -21.18 -5.42
CA GLU A 14 -2.58 -21.70 -4.08
C GLU A 14 -1.57 -21.33 -2.99
N SER A 15 -0.35 -20.94 -3.38
CA SER A 15 0.72 -20.55 -2.46
C SER A 15 0.79 -19.03 -2.22
N LEU A 16 0.06 -18.24 -3.01
CA LEU A 16 0.11 -16.78 -2.94
C LEU A 16 -0.75 -16.27 -1.79
N GLN A 17 -0.15 -15.41 -0.98
CA GLN A 17 -0.87 -14.64 0.03
C GLN A 17 -1.71 -13.58 -0.67
N TYR A 18 -3.02 -13.59 -0.40
CA TYR A 18 -3.93 -12.63 -0.98
C TYR A 18 -3.53 -11.20 -0.59
N GLY A 19 -3.51 -10.30 -1.57
CA GLY A 19 -3.27 -8.88 -1.32
C GLY A 19 -1.85 -8.54 -0.87
N VAL A 20 -0.84 -9.38 -1.16
CA VAL A 20 0.60 -9.06 -1.02
C VAL A 20 1.25 -8.97 -2.41
N SER A 21 2.06 -7.92 -2.66
CA SER A 21 2.73 -7.68 -3.95
C SER A 21 3.67 -8.83 -4.35
N ILE A 22 3.70 -9.22 -5.63
CA ILE A 22 4.65 -10.22 -6.15
C ILE A 22 5.92 -9.62 -6.78
N THR A 23 6.02 -8.29 -6.76
CA THR A 23 7.16 -7.53 -7.30
C THR A 23 7.87 -6.79 -6.16
N ASP A 24 7.78 -5.46 -6.15
CA ASP A 24 8.38 -4.62 -5.13
C ASP A 24 7.51 -4.54 -3.88
N SER A 25 8.14 -4.33 -2.72
CA SER A 25 7.47 -4.18 -1.44
C SER A 25 6.54 -2.97 -1.42
N CYS A 26 5.33 -3.18 -0.93
CA CYS A 26 4.33 -2.14 -0.76
C CYS A 26 4.06 -1.85 0.71
N ILE A 27 3.66 -0.61 1.04
CA ILE A 27 2.95 -0.35 2.30
C ILE A 27 1.55 -0.96 2.26
N GLY A 28 1.05 -1.37 3.43
CA GLY A 28 -0.29 -1.91 3.59
C GLY A 28 -1.39 -0.85 3.52
N TRP A 29 -2.66 -1.28 3.58
CA TRP A 29 -3.80 -0.38 3.41
C TRP A 29 -3.92 0.66 4.53
N ALA A 30 -3.68 0.27 5.78
CA ALA A 30 -3.76 1.19 6.92
C ALA A 30 -2.79 2.38 6.77
N ASP A 31 -1.55 2.09 6.37
CA ASP A 31 -0.55 3.14 6.12
C ASP A 31 -0.88 3.95 4.87
N THR A 32 -1.42 3.31 3.85
CA THR A 32 -1.88 4.00 2.64
C THR A 32 -2.96 5.02 2.95
N GLU A 33 -3.97 4.63 3.74
CA GLU A 33 -5.06 5.52 4.16
C GLU A 33 -4.54 6.71 4.97
N ASN A 34 -3.65 6.44 5.94
CA ASN A 34 -3.02 7.49 6.75
C ASN A 34 -2.21 8.44 5.87
N LEU A 35 -1.38 7.92 4.97
CA LEU A 35 -0.57 8.71 4.05
C LEU A 35 -1.44 9.61 3.18
N LEU A 36 -2.51 9.07 2.58
CA LEU A 36 -3.41 9.84 1.72
C LEU A 36 -4.12 10.96 2.49
N LYS A 37 -4.58 10.70 3.73
CA LYS A 37 -5.18 11.71 4.60
C LYS A 37 -4.19 12.83 4.92
N THR A 38 -2.95 12.48 5.27
CA THR A 38 -1.89 13.47 5.54
C THR A 38 -1.59 14.33 4.31
N LEU A 39 -1.46 13.71 3.13
CA LEU A 39 -1.21 14.43 1.88
C LEU A 39 -2.37 15.36 1.51
N ALA A 40 -3.62 14.93 1.71
CA ALA A 40 -4.79 15.77 1.48
C ALA A 40 -4.78 17.01 2.39
N GLN A 41 -4.49 16.84 3.68
CA GLN A 41 -4.37 17.95 4.64
C GLN A 41 -3.25 18.93 4.23
N ALA A 42 -2.09 18.41 3.82
CA ALA A 42 -0.97 19.23 3.37
C ALA A 42 -1.30 20.02 2.10
N ALA A 43 -1.99 19.40 1.14
CA ALA A 43 -2.43 20.06 -0.08
C ALA A 43 -3.44 21.17 0.19
N GLN A 44 -4.42 20.94 1.08
CA GLN A 44 -5.37 21.97 1.52
C GLN A 44 -4.66 23.14 2.18
N LYS A 45 -3.70 22.86 3.09
CA LYS A 45 -2.92 23.90 3.76
C LYS A 45 -2.09 24.75 2.80
N ARG A 46 -1.56 24.16 1.73
CA ARG A 46 -0.79 24.88 0.71
C ARG A 46 -1.64 25.78 -0.18
N ASN A 47 -2.90 25.40 -0.39
CA ASN A 47 -3.81 26.11 -1.29
C ASN A 47 -4.66 27.19 -0.57
N ALA A 48 -4.53 27.30 0.75
CA ALA A 48 -5.14 28.35 1.57
C ALA A 48 -4.24 29.59 1.60
#